data_AF-T1GX93-F1
#
_entry.id   AF-T1GX93-F1
#
_cell.length_a   1.000
_cell.length_b   1.000
_cell.length_c   1.000
_cell.angle_alpha   90.00
_cell.angle_beta   90.00
_cell.angle_gamma   90.00
#
_symmetry.space_group_name_H-M   'P 1'
#
loop_
_entity.id
_entity.type
_entity.pdbx_description
1 polymer ?
#
loop_
_entity_poly.entity_id
_entity_poly.type
_entity_poly.pdbx_seq_one_letter_code
_entity_poly.pdbx_strand_id
1 'polypeptide(L)'
;MDSSHVSLLMNIDQEHLEIPETDYDCVIKMPSMEFAKICRDLSQFGESITICCTKDGVRFSASGDVGVANVNLAQTYKVDKEEEAVTIDLQAAVSLTFATRYLTHFIKATPLSAQVQLSISKEVPLIVEYPIEDFGFIRYYLAPKIEDEK
;
A
#
# COMPACT_ATOMS: atom_id res chain seq x y z
N MET A 1 -5.66 0.36 39.24
CA MET A 1 -7.00 0.37 38.61
C MET A 1 -7.04 -0.85 37.73
N ASP A 2 -7.69 -1.91 38.19
CA ASP A 2 -7.85 -3.16 37.44
C ASP A 2 -9.22 -3.10 36.78
N SER A 3 -9.24 -2.87 35.47
CA SER A 3 -10.47 -2.86 34.68
C SER A 3 -10.59 -4.19 33.96
N SER A 4 -11.49 -5.05 34.46
CA SER A 4 -11.86 -6.29 33.78
C SER A 4 -12.95 -6.04 32.74
N HIS A 5 -12.68 -6.39 31.48
CA HIS A 5 -13.65 -6.30 30.39
C HIS A 5 -14.12 -7.71 29.98
N VAL A 6 -15.43 -7.89 29.78
CA VAL A 6 -16.04 -9.15 29.31
C VAL A 6 -16.80 -8.84 28.02
N SER A 7 -16.54 -9.62 26.96
CA SER A 7 -17.24 -9.54 25.67
C SER A 7 -17.88 -10.89 25.33
N LEU A 8 -19.11 -10.87 24.82
CA LEU A 8 -19.78 -12.07 24.33
C LEU A 8 -19.23 -12.44 22.95
N LEU A 9 -18.92 -13.73 22.77
CA LEU A 9 -18.41 -14.25 21.50
C LEU A 9 -19.57 -14.48 20.52
N MET A 10 -19.28 -14.27 19.23
CA MET A 10 -20.18 -14.60 18.13
C MET A 10 -19.61 -15.78 17.36
N ASN A 11 -20.48 -16.69 16.91
CA ASN A 11 -20.08 -17.74 16.00
C ASN A 11 -20.09 -17.17 14.58
N ILE A 12 -18.90 -16.98 14.00
CA ILE A 12 -18.73 -16.47 12.64
C ILE A 12 -18.11 -17.58 11.82
N ASP A 13 -18.81 -18.02 10.78
CA ASP A 13 -18.27 -18.99 9.84
C ASP A 13 -17.04 -18.39 9.15
N GLN A 14 -15.94 -19.11 9.17
CA GLN A 14 -14.67 -18.69 8.57
C GLN A 14 -14.44 -19.44 7.27
N GLU A 15 -14.50 -18.74 6.15
CA GLU A 15 -13.96 -19.23 4.89
C GLU A 15 -12.51 -18.75 4.78
N HIS A 16 -11.56 -19.69 4.85
CA HIS A 16 -10.14 -19.38 4.69
C HIS A 16 -9.79 -19.37 3.21
N LEU A 17 -9.25 -18.25 2.73
CA LEU A 17 -8.69 -18.14 1.40
C LEU A 17 -7.18 -18.36 1.50
N GLU A 18 -6.68 -19.36 0.77
CA GLU A 18 -5.24 -19.55 0.62
C GLU A 18 -4.66 -18.48 -0.30
N ILE A 19 -3.51 -17.93 0.07
CA ILE A 19 -2.82 -16.90 -0.71
C ILE A 19 -1.63 -17.58 -1.40
N PRO A 20 -1.63 -17.67 -2.74
CA PRO A 20 -0.56 -18.34 -3.46
C PRO A 20 0.75 -17.54 -3.37
N GLU A 21 1.88 -18.25 -3.36
CA GLU A 21 3.18 -17.62 -3.59
C GLU A 21 3.22 -17.09 -5.03
N THR A 22 3.47 -15.80 -5.18
CA THR A 22 3.50 -15.12 -6.48
C THR A 22 4.70 -14.19 -6.54
N ASP A 23 5.37 -14.17 -7.69
CA ASP A 23 6.39 -13.17 -7.98
C ASP A 23 5.74 -11.81 -8.24
N TYR A 24 6.42 -10.75 -7.81
CA TYR A 24 5.94 -9.38 -7.96
C TYR A 24 6.75 -8.64 -9.02
N ASP A 25 6.07 -7.85 -9.85
CA ASP A 25 6.71 -6.97 -10.84
C ASP A 25 7.55 -5.89 -10.14
N CYS A 26 7.08 -5.43 -8.97
CA CYS A 26 7.76 -4.42 -8.16
C CYS A 26 7.46 -4.60 -6.67
N VAL A 27 8.50 -4.45 -5.84
CA VAL A 27 8.37 -4.36 -4.38
C VAL A 27 8.96 -3.03 -3.91
N ILE A 28 8.14 -2.22 -3.24
CA ILE A 28 8.55 -0.93 -2.69
C ILE A 28 8.50 -1.00 -1.17
N LYS A 29 9.55 -0.58 -0.47
CA LYS A 29 9.50 -0.27 0.96
C LYS A 29 9.74 1.22 1.15
N MET A 30 8.93 1.84 2.00
CA MET A 30 9.03 3.27 2.29
C MET A 30 8.51 3.57 3.70
N PRO A 31 8.78 4.78 4.25
CA PRO A 31 8.20 5.20 5.51
C PRO A 31 6.67 5.16 5.45
N SER A 32 6.04 4.50 6.43
CA SER A 32 4.59 4.32 6.48
C SER A 32 3.85 5.66 6.53
N MET A 33 4.42 6.63 7.23
CA MET A 33 3.90 8.00 7.34
C MET A 33 3.89 8.74 6.00
N GLU A 34 4.90 8.52 5.15
CA GLU A 34 4.97 9.14 3.83
C GLU A 34 3.91 8.53 2.91
N PHE A 35 3.78 7.20 2.89
CA PHE A 35 2.70 6.52 2.16
C PHE A 35 1.31 7.00 2.62
N ALA A 36 1.11 7.12 3.93
CA ALA A 36 -0.14 7.61 4.51
C ALA A 36 -0.46 9.03 4.07
N LYS A 37 0.55 9.91 4.03
CA LYS A 37 0.41 11.28 3.54
C LYS A 37 0.04 11.30 2.05
N ILE A 38 0.76 10.56 1.21
CA ILE A 38 0.48 10.44 -0.23
C ILE A 38 -0.97 10.00 -0.47
N CYS A 39 -1.44 8.95 0.20
CA CYS A 39 -2.81 8.47 0.03
C CYS A 39 -3.86 9.50 0.48
N ARG A 40 -3.64 10.22 1.59
CA ARG A 40 -4.56 11.27 2.05
C ARG A 40 -4.59 12.45 1.09
N ASP A 41 -3.43 12.92 0.66
CA ASP A 41 -3.32 14.09 -0.20
C ASP A 41 -3.96 13.82 -1.57
N LEU A 42 -3.62 12.67 -2.19
CA LEU A 42 -4.18 12.29 -3.49
C LEU A 42 -5.69 11.96 -3.43
N SER A 43 -6.22 11.56 -2.28
CA SER A 43 -7.67 11.34 -2.10
C SER A 43 -8.51 12.61 -2.29
N GLN A 44 -7.90 13.79 -2.14
CA GLN A 44 -8.57 15.07 -2.36
C GLN A 44 -8.72 15.40 -3.86
N PHE A 45 -7.94 14.74 -4.73
CA PHE A 45 -7.94 15.00 -6.17
C PHE A 45 -8.80 14.01 -6.94
N GLY A 46 -8.86 12.75 -6.54
CA GLY A 46 -9.62 11.74 -7.26
C GLY A 46 -9.89 10.46 -6.47
N GLU A 47 -10.89 9.72 -6.95
CA GLU A 47 -11.32 8.43 -6.37
C GLU A 47 -10.40 7.26 -6.73
N SER A 48 -9.38 7.53 -7.54
CA SER A 48 -8.37 6.56 -7.96
C SER A 48 -6.96 7.11 -7.75
N ILE A 49 -6.06 6.25 -7.30
CA ILE A 49 -4.60 6.48 -7.34
C ILE A 49 -3.98 5.47 -8.29
N THR A 50 -3.24 5.96 -9.28
CA THR A 50 -2.37 5.14 -10.12
C THR A 50 -0.98 5.09 -9.52
N ILE A 51 -0.46 3.86 -9.34
CA ILE A 51 0.90 3.60 -8.86
C ILE A 51 1.70 3.08 -10.06
N CYS A 52 2.68 3.86 -10.49
CA CYS A 52 3.53 3.55 -11.65
C CYS A 52 4.98 3.37 -11.20
N CYS A 53 5.52 2.17 -11.41
CA CYS A 53 6.87 1.80 -11.05
C CYS A 53 7.72 1.64 -12.31
N THR A 54 8.83 2.36 -12.36
CA THR A 54 9.78 2.35 -13.47
C THR A 54 11.20 2.37 -12.93
N LYS A 55 12.20 2.29 -13.83
CA LYS A 55 13.62 2.40 -13.45
C LYS A 55 13.98 3.73 -12.79
N ASP A 56 13.19 4.78 -13.03
CA ASP A 56 13.42 6.11 -12.48
C ASP A 56 12.82 6.28 -11.07
N GLY A 57 12.05 5.29 -10.60
CA GLY A 57 11.40 5.30 -9.30
C GLY A 57 9.90 4.98 -9.37
N VAL A 58 9.17 5.36 -8.33
CA VAL A 58 7.72 5.20 -8.23
C VAL A 58 7.02 6.55 -8.33
N ARG A 59 5.93 6.58 -9.10
CA ARG A 59 5.01 7.70 -9.19
C ARG A 59 3.64 7.30 -8.66
N PHE A 60 3.07 8.13 -7.79
CA PHE A 60 1.67 8.10 -7.39
C PHE A 60 0.95 9.24 -8.07
N SER A 61 -0.15 8.96 -8.76
CA SER A 61 -0.93 10.00 -9.44
C SER A 61 -2.41 9.86 -9.19
N ALA A 62 -3.11 10.97 -9.08
CA ALA A 62 -4.57 11.03 -9.02
C ALA A 62 -5.06 12.16 -9.93
N SER A 63 -6.21 11.94 -10.56
CA SER A 63 -6.87 12.89 -11.46
C SER A 63 -8.35 12.94 -11.11
N GLY A 64 -8.91 14.15 -11.10
CA GLY A 64 -10.34 14.39 -10.96
C GLY A 64 -10.69 15.84 -11.29
N ASP A 65 -11.86 16.29 -10.86
CA ASP A 65 -12.47 17.55 -11.33
C ASP A 65 -11.64 18.80 -10.95
N VAL A 66 -10.91 18.73 -9.84
CA VAL A 66 -10.08 19.83 -9.32
C VAL A 66 -8.72 19.89 -10.04
N GLY A 67 -8.31 18.81 -10.70
CA GLY A 67 -7.05 18.73 -11.46
C GLY A 67 -6.33 17.40 -11.29
N VAL A 68 -5.02 17.43 -11.60
CA VAL A 68 -4.13 16.26 -11.56
C VAL A 68 -3.02 16.50 -10.54
N ALA A 69 -2.76 15.51 -9.69
CA ALA A 69 -1.66 15.52 -8.73
C ALA A 69 -0.72 14.34 -8.99
N ASN A 70 0.59 14.59 -8.85
CA ASN A 70 1.64 13.59 -9.01
C ASN A 70 2.64 13.71 -7.87
N VAL A 71 3.00 12.58 -7.25
CA VAL A 71 4.09 12.47 -6.28
C VAL A 71 5.10 11.45 -6.83
N ASN A 72 6.35 11.86 -6.99
CA ASN A 72 7.43 10.98 -7.43
C ASN A 72 8.37 10.69 -6.27
N LEU A 73 8.67 9.42 -6.03
CA LEU A 73 9.70 8.98 -5.10
C LEU A 73 10.79 8.24 -5.87
N ALA A 74 12.04 8.59 -5.60
CA ALA A 74 13.21 7.87 -6.09
C ALA A 74 13.79 7.02 -4.97
N GLN A 75 14.53 5.98 -5.35
CA GLN A 75 15.27 5.17 -4.39
C GLN A 75 16.29 6.04 -3.63
N THR A 76 16.33 5.89 -2.31
CA THR A 76 17.28 6.60 -1.46
C THR A 76 18.54 5.78 -1.23
N TYR A 77 19.72 6.37 -1.47
CA TYR A 77 21.01 5.67 -1.34
C TYR A 77 21.76 5.97 -0.04
N LYS A 78 21.42 7.07 0.64
CA LYS A 78 22.04 7.50 1.90
C LYS A 78 20.96 8.00 2.84
N VAL A 79 20.65 7.22 3.86
CA VAL A 79 19.79 7.62 4.98
C VAL A 79 20.48 7.24 6.28
N ASP A 80 20.30 8.05 7.32
CA ASP A 80 20.91 7.80 8.62
C ASP A 80 20.23 6.64 9.35
N LYS A 81 18.95 6.39 9.03
CA LYS A 81 18.17 5.28 9.56
C LYS A 81 17.48 4.53 8.44
N GLU A 82 17.51 3.20 8.51
CA GLU A 82 16.86 2.34 7.51
C GLU A 82 15.35 2.57 7.41
N GLU A 83 14.69 2.91 8.53
CA GLU A 83 13.25 3.20 8.58
C GLU A 83 12.82 4.39 7.71
N GLU A 84 13.75 5.31 7.43
CA GLU A 84 13.54 6.49 6.59
C GLU A 84 13.81 6.23 5.09
N ALA A 85 14.36 5.06 4.75
CA ALA A 85 14.71 4.70 3.38
C ALA A 85 13.49 4.43 2.50
N VAL A 86 13.61 4.78 1.22
CA VAL A 86 12.77 4.25 0.13
C VAL A 86 13.61 3.27 -0.69
N THR A 87 13.21 2.00 -0.70
CA THR A 87 13.84 0.94 -1.52
C THR A 87 12.85 0.45 -2.57
N ILE A 88 13.32 0.29 -3.80
CA ILE A 88 12.50 -0.14 -4.94
C ILE A 88 13.21 -1.32 -5.59
N ASP A 89 12.61 -2.50 -5.50
CA ASP A 89 13.05 -3.69 -6.23
C ASP A 89 12.12 -3.88 -7.43
N LEU A 90 12.64 -3.58 -8.62
CA LEU A 90 11.88 -3.58 -9.87
C LEU A 90 12.32 -4.74 -10.77
N GLN A 91 11.43 -5.71 -10.95
CA GLN A 91 11.60 -6.81 -11.90
C GLN A 91 11.04 -6.41 -13.28
N ALA A 92 9.86 -5.80 -13.30
CA ALA A 92 9.21 -5.30 -14.51
C ALA A 92 8.48 -3.98 -14.26
N ALA A 93 8.43 -3.13 -15.29
CA ALA A 93 7.65 -1.89 -15.20
C ALA A 93 6.16 -2.21 -15.07
N VAL A 94 5.52 -1.62 -14.07
CA VAL A 94 4.11 -1.88 -13.73
C VAL A 94 3.40 -0.57 -13.41
N SER A 95 2.19 -0.42 -13.93
CA SER A 95 1.34 0.74 -13.68
C SER A 95 -0.09 0.25 -13.48
N LEU A 96 -0.60 0.39 -12.26
CA LEU A 96 -1.93 -0.08 -11.88
C LEU A 96 -2.69 0.99 -11.12
N THR A 97 -4.00 1.00 -11.29
CA THR A 97 -4.90 2.00 -10.70
C THR A 97 -5.73 1.37 -9.59
N PHE A 98 -5.85 2.03 -8.44
CA PHE A 98 -6.53 1.51 -7.25
C PHE A 98 -7.53 2.52 -6.70
N ALA A 99 -8.61 2.03 -6.10
CA ALA A 99 -9.60 2.90 -5.46
C ALA A 99 -9.05 3.53 -4.17
N THR A 100 -9.02 4.86 -4.12
CA THR A 100 -8.43 5.62 -3.01
C THR A 100 -9.13 5.36 -1.68
N ARG A 101 -10.44 5.06 -1.72
CA ARG A 101 -11.22 4.69 -0.53
C ARG A 101 -10.61 3.52 0.25
N TYR A 102 -10.11 2.49 -0.42
CA TYR A 102 -9.50 1.35 0.27
C TYR A 102 -8.09 1.67 0.77
N LEU A 103 -7.30 2.38 -0.03
CA LEU A 103 -5.96 2.83 0.38
C LEU A 103 -6.02 3.70 1.64
N THR A 104 -6.99 4.62 1.72
CA THR A 104 -7.22 5.44 2.93
C THR A 104 -7.68 4.61 4.15
N HIS A 105 -8.26 3.42 3.97
CA HIS A 105 -8.53 2.50 5.06
C HIS A 105 -7.26 1.76 5.50
N PHE A 106 -6.42 1.32 4.57
CA PHE A 106 -5.20 0.58 4.87
C PHE A 106 -4.19 1.42 5.65
N ILE A 107 -4.06 2.71 5.32
CA ILE A 107 -3.16 3.64 6.03
C ILE A 107 -3.56 3.89 7.49
N LYS A 108 -4.69 3.36 7.98
CA LYS A 108 -5.00 3.35 9.41
C LYS A 108 -4.08 2.42 10.20
N ALA A 109 -3.42 1.46 9.54
CA ALA A 109 -2.41 0.60 10.14
C ALA A 109 -1.04 1.28 10.32
N THR A 110 -0.85 2.51 9.82
CA THR A 110 0.41 3.27 9.93
C THR A 110 1.03 3.28 11.34
N PRO A 111 0.29 3.40 12.46
CA PRO A 111 0.88 3.36 13.79
C PRO A 111 1.54 2.03 14.19
N LEU A 112 1.30 0.95 13.44
CA LEU A 112 1.82 -0.39 13.75
C LEU A 112 3.27 -0.59 13.28
N SER A 113 3.74 0.22 12.32
CA SER A 113 5.05 0.06 11.70
C SER A 113 5.60 1.38 11.22
N ALA A 114 6.90 1.61 11.38
CA ALA A 114 7.60 2.75 10.78
C ALA A 114 7.70 2.64 9.25
N GLN A 115 7.62 1.42 8.69
CA GLN A 115 7.68 1.16 7.25
C GLN A 115 6.46 0.41 6.73
N VAL A 116 6.17 0.60 5.45
CA VAL A 116 5.17 -0.17 4.70
C VAL A 116 5.83 -0.79 3.47
N GLN A 117 5.43 -2.01 3.14
CA GLN A 117 5.80 -2.67 1.89
C GLN A 117 4.61 -2.73 0.92
N LEU A 118 4.83 -2.30 -0.32
CA LEU A 118 3.89 -2.42 -1.42
C LEU A 118 4.43 -3.48 -2.39
N SER A 119 3.67 -4.54 -2.61
CA SER A 119 4.01 -5.59 -3.59
C SER A 119 3.00 -5.54 -4.73
N ILE A 120 3.48 -5.31 -5.95
CA ILE A 120 2.67 -4.94 -7.11
C ILE A 120 2.95 -5.92 -8.24
N SER A 121 1.89 -6.46 -8.83
CA SER A 121 1.95 -7.31 -10.02
C SER A 121 0.68 -7.11 -10.84
N LYS A 122 0.78 -7.25 -12.17
CA LYS A 122 -0.41 -7.24 -13.05
C LYS A 122 -1.32 -8.46 -12.86
N GLU A 123 -0.81 -9.54 -12.29
CA GLU A 123 -1.51 -10.82 -12.20
C GLU A 123 -2.25 -11.02 -10.87
N VAL A 124 -1.86 -10.29 -9.82
CA VAL A 124 -2.41 -10.44 -8.47
C VAL A 124 -2.78 -9.09 -7.85
N PRO A 125 -3.63 -9.07 -6.81
CA PRO A 125 -3.95 -7.83 -6.09
C PRO A 125 -2.71 -7.13 -5.54
N LEU A 126 -2.78 -5.80 -5.40
CA LEU A 126 -1.81 -5.04 -4.62
C LEU A 126 -1.79 -5.56 -3.18
N ILE A 127 -0.59 -5.82 -2.67
CA ILE A 127 -0.38 -6.15 -1.26
C ILE A 127 0.21 -4.93 -0.56
N VAL A 128 -0.45 -4.48 0.50
CA VAL A 128 0.05 -3.46 1.44
C VAL A 128 0.34 -4.14 2.77
N GLU A 129 1.61 -4.27 3.11
CA GLU A 129 2.07 -4.96 4.31
C GLU A 129 2.65 -3.99 5.33
N TYR A 130 2.18 -4.09 6.57
CA TYR A 130 2.73 -3.43 7.74
C TYR A 130 3.34 -4.51 8.66
N PRO A 131 4.67 -4.64 8.74
CA PRO A 131 5.32 -5.54 9.69
C PRO A 131 5.11 -5.05 11.13
N ILE A 132 4.86 -5.96 12.07
CA ILE A 132 4.65 -5.66 13.49
C ILE A 132 5.79 -6.29 14.27
N GLU A 133 6.92 -5.57 14.35
CA GLU A 133 8.15 -6.02 15.04
C GLU A 133 8.41 -7.53 14.81
N ASP A 134 8.52 -8.31 15.89
CA ASP A 134 8.75 -9.76 15.84
C ASP A 134 7.45 -10.59 15.89
N PHE A 135 6.27 -9.94 15.88
CA PHE A 135 4.97 -10.60 16.07
C PHE A 135 4.30 -11.01 14.76
N GLY A 136 4.76 -10.51 13.62
CA GLY A 136 4.23 -10.83 12.30
C GLY A 136 3.91 -9.59 11.47
N PHE A 137 2.76 -9.57 10.80
CA PHE A 137 2.38 -8.50 9.90
C PHE A 137 0.85 -8.38 9.76
N ILE A 138 0.40 -7.21 9.30
CA ILE A 138 -0.93 -7.04 8.70
C ILE A 138 -0.74 -6.86 7.20
N ARG A 139 -1.45 -7.67 6.40
CA ARG A 139 -1.50 -7.55 4.94
C ARG A 139 -2.90 -7.18 4.49
N TYR A 140 -2.97 -6.17 3.64
CA TYR A 140 -4.17 -5.80 2.91
C TYR A 140 -4.02 -6.13 1.44
N TYR A 141 -5.08 -6.70 0.85
CA TYR A 141 -5.13 -7.06 -0.56
C TYR A 141 -6.15 -6.18 -1.26
N LEU A 142 -5.74 -5.55 -2.37
CA LEU A 142 -6.61 -4.68 -3.15
C LEU A 142 -6.46 -4.95 -4.64
N ALA A 143 -7.53 -5.46 -5.24
CA ALA A 143 -7.58 -5.65 -6.68
C ALA A 143 -7.42 -4.30 -7.40
N PRO A 144 -6.67 -4.25 -8.51
CA PRO A 144 -6.62 -3.07 -9.35
C PRO A 144 -8.00 -2.79 -9.94
N LYS A 145 -8.29 -1.52 -10.21
CA LYS A 145 -9.41 -1.14 -11.08
C LYS A 145 -9.10 -1.67 -12.48
N ILE A 146 -10.06 -2.38 -13.06
CA ILE A 146 -10.03 -2.78 -14.45
C ILE A 146 -10.29 -1.50 -15.25
N GLU A 147 -9.34 -1.10 -16.10
CA GLU A 147 -9.66 -0.16 -17.17
C GLU A 147 -10.43 -0.95 -18.22
N ASP A 148 -11.68 -0.58 -18.50
CA ASP A 148 -12.38 -1.12 -19.67
C ASP A 148 -11.50 -0.87 -20.89
N GLU A 149 -10.98 -1.93 -21.51
CA GLU A 149 -10.30 -1.84 -22.81
C GLU A 149 -11.25 -1.13 -23.77
N LYS A 150 -10.89 0.09 -24.18
CA LYS A 150 -11.58 0.82 -25.24
C LYS A 150 -11.00 0.47 -26.60
#